data_AF-A0A2S0JM48-F1
#
_entry.id   AF-A0A2S0JM48-F1
#
_cell.length_a   1.000
_cell.length_b   1.000
_cell.length_c   1.000
_cell.angle_alpha   90.00
_cell.angle_beta   90.00
_cell.angle_gamma   90.00
#
_symmetry.space_group_name_H-M   'P 1'
#
loop_
_entity.id
_entity.type
_entity.pdbx_description
1 polymer ?
#
loop_
_entity_poly.entity_id
_entity_poly.type
_entity_poly.pdbx_seq_one_letter_code
_entity_poly.pdbx_strand_id
1 'polypeptide(L)' 'MESLWVKHNVQSTMIGDTDPNLDVSVYDKKDITDVKSYLENNLSEEDLEHYKLNVYQYSENPI' A
#
# COMPACT_ATOMS: atom_id res chain seq x y z
N MET A 1 8.80 8.65 1.28
CA MET A 1 7.40 8.53 0.81
C MET A 1 7.20 9.08 -0.59
N GLU A 2 7.63 10.31 -0.92
CA GLU A 2 7.41 10.89 -2.27
C GLU A 2 7.88 10.02 -3.45
N SER A 3 8.97 9.27 -3.29
CA SER A 3 9.47 8.35 -4.32
C SER A 3 8.48 7.24 -4.69
N LEU A 4 7.66 6.77 -3.75
CA LEU A 4 6.69 5.70 -3.98
C LEU A 4 5.53 6.18 -4.86
N TRP A 5 5.05 7.39 -4.60
CA TRP A 5 3.91 7.99 -5.28
C TRP A 5 4.25 8.28 -6.74
N VAL A 6 5.46 8.80 -6.99
CA VAL A 6 5.93 9.14 -8.34
C VAL A 6 6.40 7.92 -9.13
N LYS A 7 7.05 6.93 -8.49
CA LYS A 7 7.56 5.74 -9.20
C LYS A 7 6.50 4.67 -9.46
N HIS A 8 5.52 4.53 -8.57
CA HIS A 8 4.55 3.42 -8.61
C HIS A 8 3.11 3.89 -8.80
N ASN A 9 2.90 5.18 -9.10
CA ASN A 9 1.58 5.72 -9.46
C ASN A 9 0.51 5.47 -8.39
N VAL A 10 0.90 5.57 -7.11
CA VAL A 10 0.03 5.31 -5.96
C VAL A 10 -1.05 6.40 -5.87
N GLN A 11 -2.31 5.98 -5.77
CA GLN A 11 -3.46 6.89 -5.80
C GLN A 11 -3.76 7.50 -4.41
N SER A 12 -3.74 6.69 -3.36
CA SER A 12 -4.00 7.14 -1.98
C SER A 12 -3.36 6.21 -0.96
N THR A 13 -3.22 6.73 0.26
CA THR A 13 -2.82 5.97 1.44
C THR A 13 -3.87 6.22 2.53
N MET A 14 -4.45 5.15 3.06
CA MET A 14 -5.33 5.23 4.23
C MET A 14 -4.70 4.42 5.37
N ILE A 15 -4.72 4.99 6.57
CA ILE A 15 -4.38 4.32 7.82
C ILE A 15 -5.69 4.21 8.60
N GLY A 16 -6.15 2.98 8.88
CA GLY A 16 -7.38 2.76 9.65
C GLY A 16 -7.23 3.09 11.14
N ASP A 17 -8.25 3.69 11.74
CA ASP A 17 -8.28 4.11 13.17
C ASP A 17 -8.53 2.95 14.16
N THR A 18 -9.21 1.87 13.74
CA THR A 18 -9.62 0.75 14.61
C THR A 18 -8.94 -0.57 14.29
N ASP A 19 -8.62 -0.79 13.02
CA ASP A 19 -7.70 -1.81 12.55
C ASP A 19 -6.65 -1.05 11.74
N PRO A 20 -5.39 -0.99 12.21
CA PRO A 20 -4.31 -0.35 11.48
C PRO A 20 -4.02 -1.16 10.20
N ASN A 21 -4.82 -1.00 9.16
CA ASN A 21 -4.53 -1.52 7.82
C ASN A 21 -3.89 -0.39 7.01
N LEU A 22 -2.78 -0.70 6.35
CA LEU A 22 -2.19 0.17 5.33
C LEU A 22 -2.70 -0.34 3.98
N ASP A 23 -3.79 0.27 3.51
CA ASP A 23 -4.41 -0.05 2.23
C ASP A 23 -3.78 0.79 1.12
N VAL A 24 -3.22 0.11 0.13
CA VAL A 24 -2.55 0.71 -1.03
C VAL A 24 -3.18 0.17 -2.30
N SER A 25 -3.81 1.05 -3.07
CA SER A 25 -4.33 0.72 -4.40
C SER A 25 -3.32 1.05 -5.49
N VAL A 26 -3.17 0.14 -6.46
CA VAL A 26 -2.36 0.33 -7.67
C VAL A 26 -3.23 0.24 -8.93
N TYR A 27 -2.88 0.96 -9.99
CA TYR A 27 -3.62 0.88 -11.25
C TYR A 27 -3.40 -0.45 -11.98
N ASP A 28 -2.14 -0.90 -12.03
CA ASP A 28 -1.73 -2.10 -12.75
C ASP A 28 -1.53 -3.27 -11.78
N LYS A 29 -2.20 -4.39 -12.06
CA LYS A 29 -2.09 -5.62 -11.23
C LYS A 29 -0.67 -6.15 -11.09
N LYS A 30 0.17 -5.95 -12.12
CA LYS A 30 1.58 -6.37 -12.11
C LYS A 30 2.39 -5.63 -11.04
N ASP A 31 1.99 -4.42 -10.66
CA ASP A 31 2.74 -3.58 -9.73
C ASP A 31 2.45 -3.94 -8.26
N ILE A 32 1.45 -4.80 -8.00
CA ILE A 32 1.08 -5.24 -6.65
C ILE A 32 2.29 -5.87 -5.92
N THR A 33 2.99 -6.79 -6.58
CA THR A 33 4.13 -7.49 -5.96
C THR A 33 5.27 -6.52 -5.68
N ASP A 34 5.59 -5.63 -6.64
CA ASP A 34 6.70 -4.68 -6.51
C ASP A 34 6.44 -3.65 -5.41
N VAL A 35 5.22 -3.12 -5.34
CA VAL A 35 4.81 -2.17 -4.29
C VAL A 35 4.80 -2.85 -2.93
N LYS A 36 4.31 -4.09 -2.84
CA LYS A 36 4.32 -4.85 -1.60
C LYS A 36 5.75 -5.07 -1.10
N SER A 37 6.64 -5.57 -1.95
CA SER A 37 8.04 -5.79 -1.58
C SER A 37 8.77 -4.50 -1.25
N TYR A 38 8.46 -3.38 -1.92
CA TYR A 38 9.05 -2.09 -1.55
C TYR A 38 8.64 -1.68 -0.13
N LEU A 39 7.35 -1.79 0.19
CA LEU A 39 6.83 -1.38 1.50
C LEU A 39 7.38 -2.28 2.62
N GLU A 40 7.43 -3.59 2.42
CA GLU A 40 8.02 -4.53 3.38
C GLU A 40 9.52 -4.25 3.66
N ASN A 41 10.27 -3.75 2.66
CA ASN A 41 11.70 -3.47 2.84
C ASN A 41 12.00 -2.04 3.36
N ASN A 42 11.03 -1.12 3.32
CA ASN A 42 11.25 0.28 3.66
C ASN A 42 10.45 0.75 4.89
N LEU A 43 9.45 -0.01 5.32
CA LEU A 43 8.77 0.20 6.59
C LEU A 43 9.62 -0.37 7.73
N SER A 44 9.57 0.29 8.89
CA SER A 44 10.23 -0.24 10.09
C SER A 44 9.51 -1.50 10.56
N GLU A 45 10.20 -2.36 11.33
CA GLU A 45 9.56 -3.54 11.93
C GLU A 45 8.37 -3.14 12.82
N GLU A 46 8.49 -2.01 13.55
CA GLU A 46 7.40 -1.43 14.34
C GLU A 46 6.19 -1.06 13.47
N ASP A 47 6.40 -0.42 12.31
CA ASP A 47 5.32 -0.13 11.36
C ASP A 47 4.67 -1.41 10.81
N LEU A 48 5.44 -2.47 10.56
CA LEU A 48 4.92 -3.74 10.05
C LEU A 48 4.20 -4.58 11.12
N GLU A 49 4.55 -4.41 12.40
CA GLU A 49 3.85 -5.01 13.53
C GLU A 49 2.55 -4.28 13.85
N HIS A 50 2.54 -2.96 13.69
CA HIS A 50 1.37 -2.15 13.92
C HIS A 50 0.40 -2.15 12.75
N TYR A 51 0.86 -2.22 11.49
CA TYR A 51 -0.01 -2.13 10.33
C TYR A 51 -0.07 -3.43 9.51
N LYS A 52 -1.27 -3.91 9.20
CA LYS A 52 -1.46 -4.96 8.21
C LYS A 52 -1.43 -4.35 6.80
N LEU A 53 -0.40 -4.68 6.03
CA LEU A 53 -0.24 -4.19 4.67
C LEU A 53 -1.19 -4.91 3.68
N ASN A 54 -2.00 -4.14 2.97
CA ASN A 54 -2.90 -4.64 1.94
C ASN A 54 -2.69 -3.88 0.62
N VAL A 55 -2.11 -4.54 -0.38
CA VAL A 55 -1.89 -3.97 -1.71
C VAL A 55 -2.82 -4.64 -2.71
N TYR A 56 -3.68 -3.86 -3.37
CA TYR A 56 -4.68 -4.37 -4.30
C TYR A 56 -4.82 -3.50 -5.55
N GLN A 57 -5.36 -4.07 -6.62
CA GLN A 57 -5.65 -3.30 -7.82
C GLN A 57 -6.86 -2.39 -7.57
N TYR A 58 -6.74 -1.12 -7.94
CA TYR A 58 -7.86 -0.19 -7.91
C TYR A 58 -9.03 -0.72 -8.75
N SER A 59 -10.22 -0.66 -8.17
CA SER A 59 -11.50 -0.98 -8.80
C SER A 59 -12.41 0.22 -8.61
N GLU A 60 -12.93 0.80 -9.69
CA GLU A 60 -13.84 1.96 -9.65
C GLU A 60 -15.16 1.66 -8.92
N ASN A 61 -15.49 0.38 -8.70
CA ASN A 61 -16.63 -0.05 -7.90
C ASN A 61 -16.15 -0.92 -6.72
N PRO A 62 -16.01 -0.37 -5.50
CA PRO A 62 -15.91 -1.19 -4.30
C PRO A 62 -17.29 -1.82 -4.06
N ILE A 63 -17.34 -3.16 -3.98
CA ILE A 63 -18.55 -3.91 -3.58
C ILE A 63 -18.80 -3.66 -2.10
#